data_AF-A0A5N7S3E4-F1
#
_entry.id   AF-A0A5N7S3E4-F1
#
_cell.length_a   1.000
_cell.length_b   1.000
_cell.length_c   1.000
_cell.angle_alpha   90.00
_cell.angle_beta   90.00
_cell.angle_gamma   90.00
#
_symmetry.space_group_name_H-M   'P 1'
#
loop_
_entity.id
_entity.type
_entity.pdbx_description
1 polymer ?
#
loop_
_entity_poly.entity_id
_entity_poly.type
_entity_poly.pdbx_seq_one_letter_code
_entity_poly.pdbx_strand_id
1 'polypeptide(L)'
;MRKLLLASALCATLASCATVDPADTARSSQAMATAQAAFQQIQWGFLQPYVGHLYVNDDGDWLQVMAEPAQGALAIRLYTANGLLDSSAIRLLVRPAAQPGTYHMLIEQSGMFSDDQATVRFDENGRMKVLNGSLNDLQLSLADAAAHFSYRASAASFHMRPKPLRRDVYTLPDGGTIPVSLDPASPYQQLRAASPFGVWEQSVGQTFVSRITLLKIDKDDAGNLVFQYSLPDGSNPGREVFQAPSRTDPRAFRVLSMPNRPAGSFESRQLTLSADDRLVHRFTGTENIFTYNGDYLDIYINRGDSIRIMSRAQGPDDDSPSTGNHIYLPVTHERLASAMENRERQKVERERSRIHAQRRAAEREAESQATTNAILSGLASGFQQANQSNLRMAQQSRDFERDLNQKLRQIEQQKQQRDREAAAHADRIMAANAAAAQARAAAAAPSSPQRTVAAASTSAQETQRRQEAGRKQEEQRKAEEARTAEQARLAREKQREEETRRKAELARQEQERRTQALLDHLAAERRAIRLQAAQCPAKGGLPSVIGIRPGVQPKVANCITVHFEARCPADRPGTGMTGSIWAYNGMGNCTETGDLPRKLACDVREAVVEVTNVTTCQ
;
A
#
# COMPACT_ATOMS: atom_id res chain seq x y z
N MET A 1 70.79 21.41 51.83
CA MET A 1 70.02 22.18 52.85
C MET A 1 68.61 22.46 52.32
N ARG A 2 67.68 22.90 53.19
CA ARG A 2 66.37 23.56 52.93
C ARG A 2 65.81 23.62 51.48
N LYS A 3 64.56 23.12 51.32
CA LYS A 3 63.34 23.78 50.78
C LYS A 3 63.39 24.38 49.35
N LEU A 4 62.30 24.51 48.58
CA LEU A 4 60.88 24.71 48.91
C LEU A 4 59.95 24.17 47.80
N LEU A 5 58.64 24.06 48.09
CA LEU A 5 57.57 23.86 47.09
C LEU A 5 57.14 25.19 46.48
N LEU A 6 56.64 25.17 45.24
CA LEU A 6 55.47 25.98 44.85
C LEU A 6 54.77 25.36 43.62
N ALA A 7 53.73 26.02 43.08
CA ALA A 7 52.65 25.37 42.33
C ALA A 7 52.03 26.26 41.24
N SER A 8 51.03 25.72 40.54
CA SER A 8 50.07 26.39 39.61
C SER A 8 50.65 26.99 38.31
N ALA A 9 49.91 27.18 37.21
CA ALA A 9 48.64 26.61 36.70
C ALA A 9 48.42 27.07 35.24
N LEU A 10 47.26 26.72 34.63
CA LEU A 10 46.76 27.07 33.27
C LEU A 10 47.51 26.39 32.10
N CYS A 11 46.92 25.67 31.14
CA CYS A 11 45.66 25.76 30.36
C CYS A 11 45.80 26.52 29.03
N ALA A 12 45.79 25.80 27.89
CA ALA A 12 44.68 25.77 26.90
C ALA A 12 45.09 25.24 25.50
N THR A 13 44.27 24.37 24.91
CA THR A 13 43.91 24.26 23.45
C THR A 13 45.02 24.08 22.36
N LEU A 14 44.81 23.46 21.20
CA LEU A 14 43.64 22.84 20.52
C LEU A 14 44.12 21.85 19.41
N ALA A 15 43.18 21.18 18.75
CA ALA A 15 43.31 20.34 17.54
C ALA A 15 44.13 19.03 17.67
N SER A 16 43.75 17.81 17.25
CA SER A 16 42.59 17.17 16.58
C SER A 16 43.02 16.39 15.33
N CYS A 17 43.30 15.09 15.49
CA CYS A 17 43.21 14.10 14.42
C CYS A 17 42.20 13.03 14.87
N ALA A 18 41.14 12.82 14.07
CA ALA A 18 40.06 11.91 14.43
C ALA A 18 40.19 10.58 13.68
N THR A 19 40.73 9.56 14.35
CA THR A 19 40.50 8.16 14.00
C THR A 19 39.38 7.63 14.88
N VAL A 20 38.33 7.06 14.28
CA VAL A 20 37.20 6.50 15.03
C VAL A 20 37.58 5.11 15.55
N ASP A 21 38.05 5.05 16.79
CA ASP A 21 38.36 3.78 17.45
C ASP A 21 37.09 2.98 17.80
N PRO A 22 37.08 1.64 17.63
CA PRO A 22 35.94 0.77 17.94
C PRO A 22 35.75 0.50 19.46
N ALA A 23 36.17 1.43 20.31
CA ALA A 23 36.42 1.20 21.74
C ALA A 23 35.18 1.10 22.64
N ASP A 24 33.97 1.39 22.13
CA ASP A 24 32.74 1.45 22.95
C ASP A 24 32.21 0.07 23.40
N THR A 25 32.76 -1.04 22.87
CA THR A 25 32.22 -2.40 23.08
C THR A 25 32.80 -3.14 24.29
N ALA A 26 33.62 -2.49 25.11
CA ALA A 26 34.34 -3.10 26.24
C ALA A 26 34.23 -2.30 27.57
N ARG A 27 33.03 -1.83 27.95
CA ARG A 27 32.78 -1.46 29.36
C ARG A 27 33.07 -2.67 30.25
N SER A 28 34.01 -2.51 31.18
CA SER A 28 34.37 -3.59 32.10
C SER A 28 33.19 -4.00 32.98
N SER A 29 33.18 -5.25 33.45
CA SER A 29 32.18 -5.74 34.41
C SER A 29 32.09 -4.86 35.66
N GLN A 30 33.24 -4.34 36.12
CA GLN A 30 33.33 -3.36 37.21
C GLN A 30 32.66 -2.03 36.86
N ALA A 31 32.85 -1.48 35.65
CA ALA A 31 32.19 -0.25 35.23
C ALA A 31 30.66 -0.42 35.14
N MET A 32 30.18 -1.57 34.66
CA MET A 32 28.75 -1.90 34.66
C MET A 32 28.20 -2.09 36.08
N ALA A 33 28.94 -2.73 36.99
CA ALA A 33 28.55 -2.87 38.38
C ALA A 33 28.47 -1.52 39.12
N THR A 34 29.43 -0.62 38.88
CA THR A 34 29.40 0.76 39.42
C THR A 34 28.21 1.54 38.86
N ALA A 35 27.91 1.42 37.57
CA ALA A 35 26.73 2.05 36.96
C ALA A 35 25.41 1.49 37.53
N GLN A 36 25.33 0.18 37.78
CA GLN A 36 24.20 -0.48 38.43
C GLN A 36 23.99 0.06 39.86
N ALA A 37 25.06 0.15 40.65
CA ALA A 37 25.00 0.65 42.02
C ALA A 37 24.61 2.14 42.08
N ALA A 38 25.12 2.97 41.16
CA ALA A 38 24.74 4.37 41.04
C ALA A 38 23.26 4.51 40.61
N PHE A 39 22.80 3.69 39.65
CA PHE A 39 21.40 3.68 39.22
C PHE A 39 20.43 3.30 40.36
N GLN A 40 20.82 2.35 41.21
CA GLN A 40 20.03 1.94 42.39
C GLN A 40 19.91 3.02 43.47
N GLN A 41 20.76 4.06 43.45
CA GLN A 41 20.66 5.20 44.37
C GLN A 41 19.69 6.28 43.86
N ILE A 42 19.31 6.27 42.58
CA ILE A 42 18.40 7.26 41.99
C ILE A 42 16.99 7.06 42.54
N GLN A 43 16.42 8.13 43.12
CA GLN A 43 15.05 8.15 43.60
C GLN A 43 14.06 8.31 42.44
N TRP A 44 13.66 7.20 41.83
CA TRP A 44 12.73 7.20 40.69
C TRP A 44 11.29 7.63 41.03
N GLY A 45 10.96 7.79 42.32
CA GLY A 45 9.65 8.31 42.77
C GLY A 45 8.49 7.49 42.23
N PHE A 46 7.56 8.15 41.54
CA PHE A 46 6.40 7.49 40.91
C PHE A 46 6.79 6.35 39.94
N LEU A 47 7.93 6.45 39.26
CA LEU A 47 8.37 5.43 38.30
C LEU A 47 9.00 4.18 38.96
N GLN A 48 9.38 4.27 40.24
CA GLN A 48 10.07 3.19 40.97
C GLN A 48 9.34 1.84 40.97
N PRO A 49 8.02 1.73 41.25
CA PRO A 49 7.30 0.46 41.26
C PRO A 49 7.05 -0.13 39.85
N TYR A 50 7.35 0.61 38.77
CA TYR A 50 7.13 0.15 37.40
C TYR A 50 8.40 -0.34 36.71
N VAL A 51 9.58 -0.19 37.33
CA VAL A 51 10.86 -0.62 36.74
C VAL A 51 10.85 -2.13 36.52
N GLY A 52 11.16 -2.56 35.29
CA GLY A 52 11.11 -3.95 34.87
C GLY A 52 9.75 -4.41 34.34
N HIS A 53 8.65 -3.67 34.56
CA HIS A 53 7.31 -4.08 34.12
C HIS A 53 7.18 -4.17 32.60
N LEU A 54 6.51 -5.24 32.17
CA LEU A 54 5.97 -5.41 30.82
C LEU A 54 4.44 -5.23 30.85
N TYR A 55 3.90 -4.53 29.86
CA TYR A 55 2.48 -4.33 29.63
C TYR A 55 2.14 -4.64 28.16
N VAL A 56 0.97 -5.20 27.91
CA VAL A 56 0.59 -5.80 26.61
C VAL A 56 -0.90 -5.62 26.34
N ASN A 57 -1.32 -5.56 25.07
CA ASN A 57 -2.72 -5.72 24.68
C ASN A 57 -2.96 -7.00 23.87
N ASP A 58 -4.17 -7.18 23.35
CA ASP A 58 -4.52 -8.38 22.58
C ASP A 58 -4.02 -8.36 21.14
N ASP A 59 -3.79 -7.19 20.55
CA ASP A 59 -3.17 -7.04 19.23
C ASP A 59 -1.68 -7.41 19.23
N GLY A 60 -0.99 -7.24 20.37
CA GLY A 60 0.46 -7.46 20.52
C GLY A 60 1.28 -6.17 20.63
N ASP A 61 0.63 -5.00 20.76
CA ASP A 61 1.32 -3.76 21.14
C ASP A 61 1.82 -3.90 22.60
N TRP A 62 3.01 -3.35 22.93
CA TRP A 62 3.59 -3.50 24.27
C TRP A 62 4.31 -2.27 24.84
N LEU A 63 4.00 -2.02 26.11
CA LEU A 63 4.62 -1.20 27.14
C LEU A 63 5.83 -1.87 27.81
N GLN A 64 7.04 -1.31 27.82
CA GLN A 64 8.07 -1.78 28.77
C GLN A 64 8.82 -0.62 29.43
N VAL A 65 9.07 -0.73 30.74
CA VAL A 65 9.90 0.22 31.51
C VAL A 65 11.19 -0.48 31.92
N MET A 66 12.32 -0.06 31.39
CA MET A 66 13.64 -0.68 31.63
C MET A 66 14.57 0.24 32.42
N ALA A 67 15.45 -0.35 33.22
CA ALA A 67 16.66 0.33 33.70
C ALA A 67 17.70 0.44 32.56
N GLU A 68 18.34 1.60 32.43
CA GLU A 68 19.49 1.84 31.56
C GLU A 68 20.64 2.41 32.43
N PRO A 69 21.28 1.57 33.28
CA PRO A 69 22.19 2.06 34.33
C PRO A 69 23.38 2.83 33.77
N ALA A 70 23.91 2.38 32.62
CA ALA A 70 25.00 3.03 31.90
C ALA A 70 24.66 4.43 31.37
N GLN A 71 23.39 4.85 31.41
CA GLN A 71 22.93 6.19 31.02
C GLN A 71 22.35 7.01 32.18
N GLY A 72 22.34 6.46 33.41
CA GLY A 72 21.65 7.05 34.57
C GLY A 72 20.15 7.27 34.34
N ALA A 73 19.53 6.42 33.51
CA ALA A 73 18.20 6.65 32.94
C ALA A 73 17.28 5.43 33.07
N LEU A 74 15.97 5.64 33.02
CA LEU A 74 15.02 4.63 32.58
C LEU A 74 14.82 4.76 31.06
N ALA A 75 14.51 3.65 30.39
CA ALA A 75 13.96 3.68 29.04
C ALA A 75 12.53 3.12 29.07
N ILE A 76 11.55 3.93 28.68
CA ILE A 76 10.20 3.45 28.39
C ILE A 76 10.15 3.13 26.91
N ARG A 77 10.10 1.84 26.56
CA ARG A 77 10.04 1.34 25.18
C ARG A 77 8.59 1.07 24.82
N LEU A 78 8.14 1.61 23.70
CA LEU A 78 6.79 1.51 23.17
C LEU A 78 6.83 0.77 21.82
N TYR A 79 6.04 -0.29 21.68
CA TYR A 79 6.03 -1.12 20.47
C TYR A 79 4.61 -1.36 19.96
N THR A 80 4.42 -1.44 18.64
CA THR A 80 3.15 -1.87 18.02
C THR A 80 3.34 -3.10 17.13
N ALA A 81 2.44 -4.09 17.28
CA ALA A 81 2.47 -5.31 16.48
C ALA A 81 2.28 -5.05 14.97
N ASN A 82 1.57 -3.99 14.61
CA ASN A 82 1.37 -3.57 13.21
C ASN A 82 2.66 -2.99 12.58
N GLY A 83 3.69 -2.75 13.39
CA GLY A 83 4.98 -2.18 13.00
C GLY A 83 6.13 -3.16 13.18
N LEU A 84 5.99 -4.42 12.75
CA LEU A 84 6.99 -5.51 12.80
C LEU A 84 8.22 -5.28 11.87
N LEU A 85 8.73 -4.04 11.86
CA LEU A 85 10.07 -3.61 11.45
C LEU A 85 10.85 -3.29 12.74
N ASP A 86 12.09 -3.75 12.87
CA ASP A 86 12.86 -3.65 14.13
C ASP A 86 13.10 -2.21 14.63
N SER A 87 12.89 -1.20 13.78
CA SER A 87 13.10 0.22 14.04
C SER A 87 11.84 1.01 14.44
N SER A 88 10.66 0.40 14.53
CA SER A 88 9.42 1.14 14.83
C SER A 88 9.22 1.47 16.32
N ALA A 89 10.07 0.94 17.20
CA ALA A 89 9.92 1.08 18.65
C ALA A 89 10.32 2.50 19.13
N ILE A 90 9.37 3.25 19.69
CA ILE A 90 9.67 4.54 20.32
C ILE A 90 10.37 4.26 21.66
N ARG A 91 11.57 4.81 21.84
CA ARG A 91 12.31 4.74 23.11
C ARG A 91 12.30 6.12 23.77
N LEU A 92 11.55 6.23 24.87
CA LEU A 92 11.54 7.41 25.74
C LEU A 92 12.67 7.25 26.76
N LEU A 93 13.72 8.05 26.65
CA LEU A 93 14.80 8.09 27.64
C LEU A 93 14.40 9.06 28.76
N VAL A 94 14.33 8.56 30.00
CA VAL A 94 13.81 9.29 31.16
C VAL A 94 14.88 9.40 32.24
N ARG A 95 15.24 10.63 32.62
CA ARG A 95 16.21 10.95 33.69
C ARG A 95 15.52 11.74 34.81
N PRO A 96 15.97 11.63 36.07
CA PRO A 96 15.50 12.51 37.13
C PRO A 96 15.83 13.97 36.77
N ALA A 97 14.92 14.90 37.09
CA ALA A 97 15.15 16.33 36.99
C ALA A 97 15.45 16.94 38.38
N ALA A 98 15.85 18.22 38.40
CA ALA A 98 16.25 18.90 39.65
C ALA A 98 15.11 19.08 40.68
N GLN A 99 13.84 18.99 40.26
CA GLN A 99 12.69 19.01 41.17
C GLN A 99 12.22 17.59 41.47
N PRO A 100 12.05 17.19 42.76
CA PRO A 100 11.59 15.85 43.13
C PRO A 100 10.26 15.46 42.46
N GLY A 101 10.16 14.22 41.98
CA GLY A 101 8.98 13.71 41.26
C GLY A 101 8.79 14.29 39.85
N THR A 102 9.78 15.02 39.32
CA THR A 102 9.81 15.47 37.92
C THR A 102 10.98 14.81 37.18
N TYR A 103 10.84 14.68 35.86
CA TYR A 103 11.74 13.90 35.01
C TYR A 103 12.00 14.66 33.71
N HIS A 104 13.24 14.60 33.22
CA HIS A 104 13.54 14.99 31.83
C HIS A 104 13.33 13.75 30.94
N MET A 105 12.39 13.86 30.00
CA MET A 105 12.04 12.82 29.04
C MET A 105 12.42 13.26 27.64
N LEU A 106 13.08 12.38 26.88
CA LEU A 106 13.51 12.57 25.50
C LEU A 106 12.96 11.43 24.65
N ILE A 107 12.30 11.72 23.53
CA ILE A 107 12.01 10.73 22.48
C ILE A 107 13.29 10.55 21.66
N GLU A 108 13.90 9.38 21.73
CA GLU A 108 15.00 9.03 20.83
C GLU A 108 14.45 8.70 19.42
N GLN A 109 15.28 8.95 18.40
CA GLN A 109 14.97 8.70 16.98
C GLN A 109 13.79 9.50 16.40
N SER A 110 13.39 10.62 17.02
CA SER A 110 12.32 11.51 16.54
C SER A 110 12.57 12.12 15.14
N GLY A 111 13.83 12.20 14.71
CA GLY A 111 14.27 12.78 13.44
C GLY A 111 15.08 14.07 13.62
N MET A 112 15.67 14.59 12.54
CA MET A 112 16.60 15.73 12.61
C MET A 112 15.97 17.10 12.96
N PHE A 113 14.65 17.18 13.16
CA PHE A 113 13.91 18.44 13.14
C PHE A 113 12.84 18.61 14.24
N SER A 114 12.90 17.83 15.33
CA SER A 114 11.97 17.99 16.46
C SER A 114 12.68 17.96 17.81
N ASP A 115 12.51 19.04 18.58
CA ASP A 115 12.88 19.16 20.00
C ASP A 115 11.93 18.33 20.89
N ASP A 116 11.88 17.02 20.64
CA ASP A 116 10.99 16.06 21.32
C ASP A 116 11.54 15.67 22.69
N GLN A 117 11.75 16.70 23.52
CA GLN A 117 12.14 16.61 24.92
C GLN A 117 11.23 17.51 25.78
N ALA A 118 10.88 16.99 26.95
CA ALA A 118 10.11 17.73 27.94
C ALA A 118 10.55 17.42 29.37
N THR A 119 10.31 18.39 30.26
CA THR A 119 10.24 18.13 31.69
C THR A 119 8.80 17.70 32.01
N VAL A 120 8.63 16.50 32.58
CA VAL A 120 7.33 15.87 32.84
C VAL A 120 7.18 15.50 34.32
N ARG A 121 5.93 15.35 34.76
CA ARG A 121 5.57 14.80 36.07
C ARG A 121 4.39 13.84 35.90
N PHE A 122 4.35 12.77 36.69
CA PHE A 122 3.17 11.90 36.79
C PHE A 122 2.29 12.37 37.95
N ASP A 123 0.97 12.34 37.78
CA ASP A 123 0.02 12.60 38.86
C ASP A 123 -0.35 11.34 39.66
N GLU A 124 -1.19 11.50 40.68
CA GLU A 124 -1.66 10.42 41.56
C GLU A 124 -2.41 9.29 40.82
N ASN A 125 -3.00 9.59 39.66
CA ASN A 125 -3.64 8.60 38.77
C ASN A 125 -2.64 8.04 37.74
N GLY A 126 -1.35 8.30 37.93
CA GLY A 126 -0.26 7.90 37.06
C GLY A 126 -0.28 8.51 35.68
N ARG A 127 -0.95 9.65 35.47
CA ARG A 127 -1.02 10.33 34.17
C ARG A 127 0.15 11.29 34.01
N MET A 128 0.86 11.18 32.89
CA MET A 128 1.93 12.11 32.52
C MET A 128 1.37 13.50 32.25
N LYS A 129 2.03 14.53 32.81
CA LYS A 129 1.78 15.94 32.56
C LYS A 129 3.09 16.60 32.13
N VAL A 130 3.09 17.19 30.93
CA VAL A 130 4.18 18.04 30.45
C VAL A 130 4.18 19.34 31.27
N LEU A 131 5.36 19.74 31.75
CA LEU A 131 5.56 20.97 32.53
C LEU A 131 6.31 22.04 31.72
N ASN A 132 7.24 21.61 30.86
CA ASN A 132 8.02 22.46 29.95
C ASN A 132 8.54 21.61 28.79
N GLY A 133 8.72 22.17 27.59
CA GLY A 133 9.08 21.43 26.37
C GLY A 133 7.89 20.77 25.66
N SER A 134 8.16 19.85 24.73
CA SER A 134 7.15 19.17 23.91
C SER A 134 7.50 17.69 23.68
N LEU A 135 6.48 16.87 23.39
CA LEU A 135 6.61 15.44 23.08
C LEU A 135 5.57 15.00 22.03
N ASN A 136 5.27 15.84 21.03
CA ASN A 136 4.38 15.52 19.88
C ASN A 136 3.12 14.68 20.20
N ASP A 137 2.15 15.30 20.88
CA ASP A 137 0.88 14.68 21.32
C ASP A 137 1.03 13.39 22.18
N LEU A 138 2.23 13.08 22.71
CA LEU A 138 2.43 11.92 23.58
C LEU A 138 1.57 12.02 24.84
N GLN A 139 0.64 11.08 24.99
CA GLN A 139 -0.05 10.80 26.22
C GLN A 139 0.46 9.48 26.78
N LEU A 140 0.75 9.45 28.07
CA LEU A 140 1.21 8.26 28.78
C LEU A 140 0.53 8.22 30.15
N SER A 141 0.05 7.03 30.54
CA SER A 141 -0.34 6.73 31.92
C SER A 141 0.11 5.34 32.31
N LEU A 142 0.58 5.21 33.54
CA LEU A 142 1.02 3.95 34.15
C LEU A 142 0.22 3.71 35.43
N ALA A 143 -0.32 2.52 35.59
CA ALA A 143 -0.89 2.01 36.82
C ALA A 143 -0.43 0.56 36.99
N ASP A 144 -0.63 -0.06 38.16
CA ASP A 144 -0.15 -1.43 38.37
C ASP A 144 -0.77 -2.41 37.37
N ALA A 145 -2.10 -2.52 37.32
CA ALA A 145 -2.79 -3.46 36.43
C ALA A 145 -2.75 -3.08 34.93
N ALA A 146 -2.50 -1.82 34.58
CA ALA A 146 -2.69 -1.32 33.21
C ALA A 146 -1.83 -0.10 32.87
N ALA A 147 -1.54 0.06 31.58
CA ALA A 147 -0.92 1.27 31.02
C ALA A 147 -1.70 1.74 29.80
N HIS A 148 -1.74 3.05 29.55
CA HIS A 148 -2.29 3.61 28.31
C HIS A 148 -1.26 4.55 27.71
N PHE A 149 -1.07 4.46 26.40
CA PHE A 149 -0.27 5.42 25.66
C PHE A 149 -0.90 5.73 24.30
N SER A 150 -0.66 6.94 23.81
CA SER A 150 -0.95 7.35 22.43
C SER A 150 0.12 8.31 21.95
N TYR A 151 0.53 8.16 20.70
CA TYR A 151 1.52 9.03 20.08
C TYR A 151 1.14 9.30 18.63
N ARG A 152 1.32 10.55 18.20
CA ARG A 152 1.18 11.00 16.83
C ARG A 152 2.47 11.71 16.45
N ALA A 153 3.34 10.99 15.74
CA ALA A 153 4.52 11.60 15.17
C ALA A 153 4.10 12.74 14.23
N SER A 154 4.71 13.91 14.37
CA SER A 154 4.43 15.10 13.56
C SER A 154 4.86 14.94 12.09
N ALA A 155 5.84 14.06 11.82
CA ALA A 155 6.46 13.89 10.51
C ALA A 155 6.57 12.43 10.00
N ALA A 156 6.09 11.43 10.75
CA ALA A 156 6.31 10.01 10.43
C ALA A 156 5.02 9.19 10.25
N SER A 157 5.14 8.03 9.60
CA SER A 157 4.07 7.04 9.41
C SER A 157 3.62 6.34 10.70
N PHE A 158 4.30 6.57 11.82
CA PHE A 158 3.92 6.01 13.13
C PHE A 158 2.75 6.80 13.75
N HIS A 159 1.54 6.28 13.59
CA HIS A 159 0.35 6.69 14.34
C HIS A 159 -0.13 5.51 15.18
N MET A 160 0.00 5.58 16.50
CA MET A 160 -0.60 4.58 17.38
C MET A 160 -1.84 5.13 18.09
N ARG A 161 -2.99 4.50 17.81
CA ARG A 161 -4.26 4.79 18.47
C ARG A 161 -4.19 4.36 19.94
N PRO A 162 -4.69 5.16 20.91
CA PRO A 162 -4.73 4.77 22.31
C PRO A 162 -5.47 3.44 22.49
N LYS A 163 -4.81 2.50 23.16
CA LYS A 163 -5.37 1.22 23.59
C LYS A 163 -4.94 0.94 25.04
N PRO A 164 -5.79 0.29 25.86
CA PRO A 164 -5.38 -0.19 27.16
C PRO A 164 -4.43 -1.38 27.00
N LEU A 165 -3.22 -1.22 27.51
CA LEU A 165 -2.34 -2.35 27.84
C LEU A 165 -2.69 -2.85 29.25
N ARG A 166 -2.58 -4.14 29.48
CA ARG A 166 -2.64 -4.79 30.80
C ARG A 166 -1.21 -5.20 31.21
N ARG A 167 -0.91 -5.27 32.52
CA ARG A 167 0.36 -5.84 33.00
C ARG A 167 0.47 -7.29 32.51
N ASP A 168 1.59 -7.65 31.89
CA ASP A 168 1.76 -9.00 31.36
C ASP A 168 2.03 -9.99 32.50
N VAL A 169 1.48 -11.20 32.38
CA VAL A 169 1.51 -12.23 33.42
C VAL A 169 1.80 -13.59 32.82
N TYR A 170 2.48 -14.41 33.61
CA TYR A 170 2.72 -15.82 33.33
C TYR A 170 1.92 -16.67 34.33
N THR A 171 1.09 -17.56 33.82
CA THR A 171 0.28 -18.49 34.60
C THR A 171 1.08 -19.77 34.87
N LEU A 172 1.28 -20.06 36.15
CA LEU A 172 1.98 -21.24 36.64
C LEU A 172 1.11 -22.52 36.48
N PRO A 173 1.70 -23.73 36.52
CA PRO A 173 0.95 -24.98 36.38
C PRO A 173 -0.14 -25.24 37.45
N ASP A 174 -0.11 -24.53 38.57
CA ASP A 174 -1.13 -24.57 39.63
C ASP A 174 -2.28 -23.55 39.43
N GLY A 175 -2.21 -22.73 38.38
CA GLY A 175 -3.16 -21.64 38.09
C GLY A 175 -2.84 -20.32 38.80
N GLY A 176 -1.79 -20.25 39.61
CA GLY A 176 -1.27 -18.99 40.14
C GLY A 176 -0.67 -18.12 39.02
N THR A 177 -0.62 -16.80 39.18
CA THR A 177 -0.02 -15.89 38.20
C THR A 177 1.13 -15.09 38.78
N ILE A 178 2.22 -14.95 38.02
CA ILE A 178 3.35 -14.07 38.34
C ILE A 178 3.49 -12.98 37.27
N PRO A 179 3.72 -11.70 37.64
CA PRO A 179 3.97 -10.66 36.65
C PRO A 179 5.25 -10.91 35.86
N VAL A 180 5.17 -10.73 34.53
CA VAL A 180 6.36 -10.74 33.66
C VAL A 180 7.18 -9.49 33.95
N SER A 181 8.44 -9.68 34.32
CA SER A 181 9.36 -8.59 34.64
C SER A 181 10.77 -8.87 34.13
N LEU A 182 11.49 -7.82 33.76
CA LEU A 182 12.93 -7.84 33.49
C LEU A 182 13.80 -7.55 34.72
N ASP A 183 13.21 -7.28 35.89
CA ASP A 183 13.98 -7.21 37.15
C ASP A 183 14.60 -8.59 37.47
N PRO A 184 15.94 -8.72 37.54
CA PRO A 184 16.61 -9.97 37.87
C PRO A 184 16.20 -10.60 39.20
N ALA A 185 15.69 -9.80 40.15
CA ALA A 185 15.19 -10.30 41.43
C ALA A 185 13.76 -10.89 41.35
N SER A 186 13.02 -10.63 40.27
CA SER A 186 11.60 -11.02 40.16
C SER A 186 11.38 -12.54 40.12
N PRO A 187 10.24 -13.06 40.62
CA PRO A 187 9.90 -14.48 40.51
C PRO A 187 9.91 -15.01 39.07
N TYR A 188 9.61 -14.16 38.09
CA TYR A 188 9.67 -14.51 36.67
C TYR A 188 11.11 -14.73 36.19
N GLN A 189 12.05 -13.85 36.53
CA GLN A 189 13.47 -14.08 36.20
C GLN A 189 14.07 -15.27 36.97
N GLN A 190 13.59 -15.56 38.18
CA GLN A 190 13.98 -16.77 38.93
C GLN A 190 13.49 -18.06 38.24
N LEU A 191 12.21 -18.11 37.84
CA LEU A 191 11.64 -19.23 37.06
C LEU A 191 12.39 -19.44 35.75
N ARG A 192 12.70 -18.35 35.05
CA ARG A 192 13.48 -18.33 33.80
C ARG A 192 14.93 -18.80 34.00
N ALA A 193 15.60 -18.40 35.08
CA ALA A 193 16.99 -18.78 35.35
C ALA A 193 17.17 -20.28 35.65
N ALA A 194 16.09 -21.01 35.95
CA ALA A 194 16.14 -22.42 36.31
C ALA A 194 16.57 -23.36 35.16
N SER A 195 16.47 -22.94 33.89
CA SER A 195 16.70 -23.85 32.75
C SER A 195 17.09 -23.13 31.44
N PRO A 196 17.87 -23.73 30.50
CA PRO A 196 18.32 -23.10 29.25
C PRO A 196 17.23 -22.47 28.34
N PHE A 197 15.99 -22.97 28.37
CA PHE A 197 14.87 -22.43 27.58
C PHE A 197 13.93 -21.53 28.39
N GLY A 198 14.28 -21.19 29.63
CA GLY A 198 13.47 -20.33 30.48
C GLY A 198 12.07 -20.90 30.71
N VAL A 199 11.05 -20.04 30.64
CA VAL A 199 9.66 -20.43 30.96
C VAL A 199 9.03 -21.42 29.98
N TRP A 200 9.66 -21.70 28.83
CA TRP A 200 9.20 -22.70 27.85
C TRP A 200 9.23 -24.13 28.38
N GLU A 201 10.03 -24.40 29.40
CA GLU A 201 10.25 -25.74 29.97
C GLU A 201 9.00 -26.27 30.69
N GLN A 202 8.22 -25.39 31.30
CA GLN A 202 6.93 -25.74 31.91
C GLN A 202 5.91 -26.23 30.87
N SER A 203 6.11 -25.88 29.59
CA SER A 203 5.26 -26.28 28.46
C SER A 203 5.74 -27.55 27.75
N VAL A 204 6.89 -28.12 28.11
CA VAL A 204 7.39 -29.37 27.49
C VAL A 204 6.43 -30.53 27.80
N GLY A 205 6.10 -31.30 26.77
CA GLY A 205 5.08 -32.36 26.82
C GLY A 205 3.64 -31.86 26.62
N GLN A 206 3.38 -30.55 26.74
CA GLN A 206 2.03 -30.01 26.57
C GLN A 206 1.65 -29.89 25.08
N THR A 207 0.34 -29.99 24.80
CA THR A 207 -0.23 -29.73 23.48
C THR A 207 -1.31 -28.65 23.57
N PHE A 208 -1.21 -27.68 22.68
CA PHE A 208 -2.09 -26.53 22.56
C PHE A 208 -2.80 -26.55 21.21
N VAL A 209 -3.91 -25.83 21.09
CA VAL A 209 -4.74 -25.72 19.90
C VAL A 209 -5.13 -24.26 19.68
N SER A 210 -4.95 -23.78 18.45
CA SER A 210 -5.43 -22.48 17.97
C SER A 210 -6.75 -22.66 17.19
N ARG A 211 -7.15 -21.67 16.39
CA ARG A 211 -8.39 -21.76 15.58
C ARG A 211 -8.44 -22.95 14.62
N ILE A 212 -7.29 -23.41 14.10
CA ILE A 212 -7.22 -24.50 13.09
C ILE A 212 -5.94 -25.36 13.16
N THR A 213 -5.05 -25.13 14.14
CA THR A 213 -3.71 -25.73 14.18
C THR A 213 -3.40 -26.22 15.60
N LEU A 214 -2.88 -27.44 15.73
CA LEU A 214 -2.27 -27.97 16.94
C LEU A 214 -0.81 -27.55 17.03
N LEU A 215 -0.33 -27.30 18.25
CA LEU A 215 1.06 -27.02 18.59
C LEU A 215 1.42 -27.87 19.81
N LYS A 216 2.21 -28.93 19.62
CA LYS A 216 2.84 -29.68 20.71
C LYS A 216 4.23 -29.11 20.96
N ILE A 217 4.57 -28.92 22.24
CA ILE A 217 5.92 -28.61 22.67
C ILE A 217 6.53 -29.86 23.29
N ASP A 218 7.78 -30.16 22.92
CA ASP A 218 8.49 -31.35 23.36
C ASP A 218 9.99 -31.09 23.47
N LYS A 219 10.77 -32.12 23.78
CA LYS A 219 12.23 -32.14 23.55
C LYS A 219 12.64 -33.24 22.58
N ASP A 220 13.81 -33.08 21.96
CA ASP A 220 14.49 -34.17 21.25
C ASP A 220 15.55 -34.87 22.13
N ASP A 221 16.16 -35.92 21.60
CA ASP A 221 17.15 -36.74 22.32
C ASP A 221 18.41 -35.96 22.74
N ALA A 222 18.67 -34.80 22.12
CA ALA A 222 19.75 -33.88 22.49
C ALA A 222 19.29 -32.79 23.48
N GLY A 223 18.04 -32.85 23.95
CA GLY A 223 17.44 -31.91 24.89
C GLY A 223 17.02 -30.58 24.28
N ASN A 224 17.03 -30.44 22.94
CA ASN A 224 16.57 -29.22 22.27
C ASN A 224 15.05 -29.11 22.39
N LEU A 225 14.53 -27.89 22.55
CA LEU A 225 13.10 -27.63 22.54
C LEU A 225 12.55 -27.86 21.12
N VAL A 226 11.40 -28.52 20.99
CA VAL A 226 10.79 -28.87 19.71
C VAL A 226 9.35 -28.36 19.67
N PHE A 227 8.99 -27.61 18.62
CA PHE A 227 7.58 -27.32 18.31
C PHE A 227 7.14 -28.22 17.16
N GLN A 228 6.19 -29.11 17.43
CA GLN A 228 5.53 -29.92 16.42
C GLN A 228 4.16 -29.31 16.14
N TYR A 229 3.92 -28.88 14.90
CA TYR A 229 2.64 -28.30 14.50
C TYR A 229 1.96 -29.16 13.45
N SER A 230 0.63 -29.22 13.50
CA SER A 230 -0.21 -29.99 12.57
C SER A 230 -1.64 -29.45 12.55
N LEU A 231 -2.46 -29.89 11.61
CA LEU A 231 -3.90 -29.63 11.66
C LEU A 231 -4.59 -30.66 12.59
N PRO A 232 -5.80 -30.38 13.14
CA PRO A 232 -6.50 -31.25 14.09
C PRO A 232 -6.76 -32.73 13.71
N ASP A 233 -6.53 -33.14 12.46
CA ASP A 233 -6.58 -34.54 11.98
C ASP A 233 -5.18 -35.19 11.82
N GLY A 234 -4.11 -34.51 12.26
CA GLY A 234 -2.72 -34.92 12.08
C GLY A 234 -2.11 -34.54 10.72
N SER A 235 -2.89 -34.02 9.78
CA SER A 235 -2.39 -33.62 8.44
C SER A 235 -1.52 -32.35 8.48
N ASN A 236 -0.73 -32.16 7.42
CA ASN A 236 0.29 -31.11 7.28
C ASN A 236 1.20 -30.96 8.53
N PRO A 237 1.86 -32.04 8.99
CA PRO A 237 2.80 -31.97 10.09
C PRO A 237 4.04 -31.14 9.69
N GLY A 238 4.53 -30.34 10.63
CA GLY A 238 5.82 -29.66 10.56
C GLY A 238 6.50 -29.65 11.93
N ARG A 239 7.80 -29.37 11.92
CA ARG A 239 8.67 -29.46 13.11
C ARG A 239 9.72 -28.36 13.08
N GLU A 240 9.65 -27.45 14.05
CA GLU A 240 10.72 -26.54 14.39
C GLU A 240 11.52 -27.09 15.58
N VAL A 241 12.83 -26.82 15.60
CA VAL A 241 13.73 -27.25 16.68
C VAL A 241 14.60 -26.08 17.10
N PHE A 242 14.68 -25.86 18.41
CA PHE A 242 15.33 -24.73 19.04
C PHE A 242 16.38 -25.27 19.99
N GLN A 243 17.65 -25.03 19.67
CA GLN A 243 18.78 -25.49 20.47
C GLN A 243 18.98 -24.60 21.71
N ALA A 244 19.59 -25.17 22.75
CA ALA A 244 19.87 -24.43 23.98
C ALA A 244 20.91 -23.31 23.71
N PRO A 245 20.83 -22.16 24.40
CA PRO A 245 21.89 -21.16 24.33
C PRO A 245 23.20 -21.73 24.86
N SER A 246 24.32 -21.41 24.20
CA SER A 246 25.63 -21.72 24.77
C SER A 246 25.83 -20.99 26.10
N ARG A 247 26.28 -21.72 27.12
CA ARG A 247 26.63 -21.12 28.43
C ARG A 247 27.92 -20.31 28.40
N THR A 248 28.72 -20.40 27.33
CA THR A 248 30.06 -19.78 27.23
C THR A 248 30.12 -18.52 26.36
N ASP A 249 29.09 -18.23 25.56
CA ASP A 249 29.02 -16.99 24.77
C ASP A 249 27.63 -16.33 24.89
N PRO A 250 27.50 -15.27 25.71
CA PRO A 250 26.26 -14.49 25.84
C PRO A 250 26.07 -13.44 24.71
N ARG A 251 27.03 -13.28 23.79
CA ARG A 251 26.90 -12.46 22.57
C ARG A 251 26.53 -13.29 21.34
N ALA A 252 26.62 -14.62 21.39
CA ALA A 252 26.06 -15.51 20.39
C ALA A 252 24.53 -15.40 20.37
N PHE A 253 24.00 -14.50 19.54
CA PHE A 253 22.58 -14.34 19.26
C PHE A 253 22.04 -15.52 18.43
N ARG A 254 21.95 -16.67 19.09
CA ARG A 254 21.08 -17.84 18.83
C ARG A 254 20.67 -18.01 17.37
N VAL A 255 21.46 -18.80 16.63
CA VAL A 255 21.03 -19.42 15.38
C VAL A 255 20.72 -20.88 15.70
N LEU A 256 19.45 -21.27 15.56
CA LEU A 256 18.96 -22.59 15.94
C LEU A 256 18.58 -23.36 14.67
N SER A 257 19.01 -24.61 14.56
CA SER A 257 18.89 -25.38 13.33
C SER A 257 17.55 -26.12 13.24
N MET A 258 16.81 -25.92 12.14
CA MET A 258 15.67 -26.75 11.75
C MET A 258 16.14 -27.99 10.98
N PRO A 259 16.00 -29.22 11.53
CA PRO A 259 16.35 -30.44 10.82
C PRO A 259 15.25 -30.85 9.83
N ASN A 260 15.24 -30.26 8.63
CA ASN A 260 14.57 -30.81 7.42
C ASN A 260 14.89 -30.06 6.09
N ARG A 261 16.03 -29.38 5.97
CA ARG A 261 16.56 -28.89 4.67
C ARG A 261 18.02 -29.34 4.48
N PRO A 262 18.47 -29.57 3.23
CA PRO A 262 19.83 -30.04 2.97
C PRO A 262 20.88 -29.01 3.39
N ALA A 263 22.04 -29.48 3.84
CA ALA A 263 23.17 -28.63 4.19
C ALA A 263 23.60 -27.80 2.96
N GLY A 264 23.53 -26.47 3.09
CA GLY A 264 23.78 -25.54 1.99
C GLY A 264 22.74 -24.41 1.84
N SER A 265 21.58 -24.47 2.51
CA SER A 265 20.68 -23.30 2.59
C SER A 265 21.26 -22.25 3.55
N PHE A 266 21.36 -21.00 3.08
CA PHE A 266 22.21 -19.95 3.65
C PHE A 266 21.69 -19.27 4.94
N GLU A 267 22.52 -18.37 5.46
CA GLU A 267 22.45 -17.66 6.76
C GLU A 267 21.23 -16.75 7.00
N SER A 268 20.25 -16.74 6.10
CA SER A 268 19.10 -15.83 6.10
C SER A 268 18.06 -16.10 7.21
N ARG A 269 18.38 -16.92 8.23
CA ARG A 269 17.48 -17.34 9.31
C ARG A 269 18.08 -17.12 10.69
N GLN A 270 17.37 -16.37 11.53
CA GLN A 270 17.75 -16.08 12.92
C GLN A 270 16.66 -16.57 13.88
N LEU A 271 17.05 -17.22 14.99
CA LEU A 271 16.12 -17.90 15.90
C LEU A 271 16.42 -17.57 17.37
N THR A 272 16.00 -16.38 17.79
CA THR A 272 16.42 -15.75 19.06
C THR A 272 15.36 -15.85 20.14
N LEU A 273 15.61 -16.63 21.19
CA LEU A 273 14.95 -16.46 22.50
C LEU A 273 15.50 -15.23 23.24
N SER A 274 14.61 -14.28 23.55
CA SER A 274 14.92 -12.93 24.04
C SER A 274 15.26 -12.85 25.54
N ALA A 275 15.35 -11.63 26.07
CA ALA A 275 15.51 -11.35 27.51
C ALA A 275 14.22 -11.56 28.32
N ASP A 276 13.06 -11.48 27.67
CA ASP A 276 11.70 -11.71 28.20
C ASP A 276 11.09 -13.01 27.65
N ASP A 277 11.93 -14.01 27.35
CA ASP A 277 11.58 -15.36 26.85
C ASP A 277 10.62 -15.43 25.64
N ARG A 278 10.51 -14.36 24.85
CA ARG A 278 9.89 -14.46 23.52
C ARG A 278 10.84 -15.18 22.60
N LEU A 279 10.35 -16.18 21.88
CA LEU A 279 11.11 -16.86 20.84
C LEU A 279 10.81 -16.18 19.50
N VAL A 280 11.84 -15.60 18.89
CA VAL A 280 11.77 -14.85 17.64
C VAL A 280 12.34 -15.68 16.50
N HIS A 281 11.50 -16.06 15.54
CA HIS A 281 11.87 -16.77 14.32
C HIS A 281 11.81 -15.79 13.14
N ARG A 282 12.97 -15.41 12.61
CA ARG A 282 13.10 -14.47 11.50
C ARG A 282 13.70 -15.15 10.29
N PHE A 283 13.18 -14.84 9.11
CA PHE A 283 13.77 -15.10 7.82
C PHE A 283 13.82 -13.80 7.00
N THR A 284 14.97 -13.50 6.43
CA THR A 284 15.16 -12.39 5.47
C THR A 284 15.73 -12.96 4.18
N GLY A 285 14.84 -13.51 3.35
CA GLY A 285 15.21 -14.21 2.13
C GLY A 285 15.52 -13.25 0.99
N THR A 286 16.79 -13.22 0.54
CA THR A 286 17.20 -12.63 -0.74
C THR A 286 17.76 -13.74 -1.65
N GLU A 287 16.97 -14.79 -1.91
CA GLU A 287 17.39 -15.93 -2.73
C GLU A 287 17.29 -15.60 -4.22
N ASN A 288 18.25 -14.81 -4.70
CA ASN A 288 18.39 -14.27 -6.06
C ASN A 288 17.23 -13.38 -6.55
N ILE A 289 17.50 -12.61 -7.60
CA ILE A 289 16.57 -11.65 -8.24
C ILE A 289 15.35 -12.33 -8.91
N PHE A 290 15.21 -13.66 -8.80
CA PHE A 290 14.30 -14.47 -9.62
C PHE A 290 13.54 -15.59 -8.88
N THR A 291 13.75 -15.80 -7.57
CA THR A 291 13.23 -17.04 -6.91
C THR A 291 12.45 -16.85 -5.62
N TYR A 292 12.95 -16.16 -4.59
CA TYR A 292 12.15 -15.83 -3.39
C TYR A 292 12.75 -14.63 -2.63
N ASN A 293 12.11 -13.47 -2.76
CA ASN A 293 12.36 -12.31 -1.90
C ASN A 293 11.26 -12.25 -0.83
N GLY A 294 11.45 -12.97 0.27
CA GLY A 294 10.41 -13.13 1.30
C GLY A 294 10.94 -12.86 2.70
N ASP A 295 10.34 -11.87 3.36
CA ASP A 295 10.57 -11.58 4.77
C ASP A 295 9.48 -12.26 5.61
N TYR A 296 9.85 -13.05 6.61
CA TYR A 296 8.91 -13.43 7.68
C TYR A 296 9.52 -13.29 9.07
N LEU A 297 8.66 -13.03 10.05
CA LEU A 297 8.99 -12.78 11.44
C LEU A 297 7.86 -13.27 12.33
N ASP A 298 8.07 -14.41 13.00
CA ASP A 298 7.17 -14.94 14.02
C ASP A 298 7.76 -14.68 15.41
N ILE A 299 6.95 -14.10 16.30
CA ILE A 299 7.29 -13.88 17.71
C ILE A 299 6.34 -14.71 18.56
N TYR A 300 6.86 -15.81 19.09
CA TYR A 300 6.19 -16.68 20.03
C TYR A 300 6.34 -16.14 21.46
N ILE A 301 5.23 -16.02 22.19
CA ILE A 301 5.15 -15.51 23.57
C ILE A 301 4.44 -16.57 24.42
N ASN A 302 5.12 -17.08 25.45
CA ASN A 302 4.58 -18.12 26.34
C ASN A 302 4.08 -17.50 27.66
N ARG A 303 2.82 -17.79 28.02
CA ARG A 303 2.18 -17.38 29.29
C ARG A 303 1.83 -18.57 30.20
N GLY A 304 2.33 -19.76 29.90
CA GLY A 304 2.07 -21.01 30.61
C GLY A 304 0.69 -21.59 30.27
N ASP A 305 -0.38 -20.83 30.49
CA ASP A 305 -1.75 -21.20 30.11
C ASP A 305 -2.08 -21.03 28.62
N SER A 306 -1.18 -20.40 27.86
CA SER A 306 -1.38 -20.02 26.47
C SER A 306 -0.07 -19.64 25.79
N ILE A 307 -0.05 -19.78 24.46
CA ILE A 307 1.04 -19.31 23.60
C ILE A 307 0.44 -18.39 22.55
N ARG A 308 0.95 -17.16 22.44
CA ARG A 308 0.60 -16.24 21.36
C ARG A 308 1.73 -16.22 20.34
N ILE A 309 1.41 -16.37 19.06
CA ILE A 309 2.32 -16.09 17.95
C ILE A 309 1.85 -14.80 17.29
N MET A 310 2.70 -13.78 17.27
CA MET A 310 2.58 -12.62 16.39
C MET A 310 3.38 -12.90 15.13
N SER A 311 2.73 -13.00 13.98
CA SER A 311 3.39 -13.28 12.70
C SER A 311 3.39 -12.04 11.80
N ARG A 312 4.47 -11.86 11.04
CA ARG A 312 4.55 -11.01 9.86
C ARG A 312 5.09 -11.85 8.72
N ALA A 313 4.47 -11.78 7.54
CA ALA A 313 4.99 -12.38 6.32
C ALA A 313 4.73 -11.44 5.13
N GLN A 314 5.76 -11.20 4.32
CA GLN A 314 5.68 -10.41 3.11
C GLN A 314 6.28 -11.22 1.96
N GLY A 315 5.46 -11.54 0.96
CA GLY A 315 5.91 -12.15 -0.28
C GLY A 315 6.65 -11.15 -1.18
N PRO A 316 7.31 -11.65 -2.25
CA PRO A 316 8.07 -10.80 -3.17
C PRO A 316 7.22 -9.76 -3.90
N ASP A 317 5.94 -10.09 -4.14
CA ASP A 317 4.98 -9.26 -4.87
C ASP A 317 4.00 -8.53 -3.93
N ASP A 318 4.18 -8.61 -2.61
CA ASP A 318 3.29 -7.99 -1.62
C ASP A 318 3.67 -6.52 -1.34
N ASP A 319 2.89 -5.59 -1.89
CA ASP A 319 2.94 -4.13 -1.62
C ASP A 319 2.94 -3.76 -0.12
N SER A 320 2.48 -4.67 0.75
CA SER A 320 2.46 -4.49 2.20
C SER A 320 2.52 -5.84 2.91
N PRO A 321 3.22 -5.94 4.05
CA PRO A 321 3.30 -7.18 4.81
C PRO A 321 1.94 -7.62 5.33
N SER A 322 1.63 -8.91 5.18
CA SER A 322 0.58 -9.55 5.97
C SER A 322 1.04 -9.67 7.43
N THR A 323 0.10 -9.51 8.37
CA THR A 323 0.33 -9.72 9.80
C THR A 323 -0.74 -10.64 10.38
N GLY A 324 -0.35 -11.56 11.26
CA GLY A 324 -1.23 -12.48 11.94
C GLY A 324 -1.02 -12.47 13.46
N ASN A 325 -2.03 -12.92 14.18
CA ASN A 325 -2.00 -13.09 15.63
C ASN A 325 -2.78 -14.36 15.97
N HIS A 326 -2.05 -15.37 16.43
CA HIS A 326 -2.56 -16.71 16.69
C HIS A 326 -2.39 -17.03 18.17
N ILE A 327 -3.50 -17.25 18.87
CA ILE A 327 -3.49 -17.71 20.25
C ILE A 327 -3.74 -19.22 20.25
N TYR A 328 -2.82 -19.95 20.87
CA TYR A 328 -2.89 -21.39 21.15
C TYR A 328 -3.22 -21.57 22.63
N LEU A 329 -4.23 -22.39 22.92
CA LEU A 329 -4.71 -22.69 24.27
C LEU A 329 -4.59 -24.20 24.54
N PRO A 330 -4.37 -24.67 25.77
CA PRO A 330 -4.29 -26.10 26.10
C PRO A 330 -5.45 -26.90 25.49
N VAL A 331 -5.15 -28.06 24.92
CA VAL A 331 -6.16 -28.90 24.26
C VAL A 331 -7.24 -29.34 25.25
N THR A 332 -8.48 -29.03 24.91
CA THR A 332 -9.68 -29.67 25.48
C THR A 332 -10.51 -30.25 24.35
N HIS A 333 -11.40 -31.21 24.66
CA HIS A 333 -12.27 -31.83 23.65
C HIS A 333 -13.09 -30.79 22.87
N GLU A 334 -13.65 -29.80 23.58
CA GLU A 334 -14.40 -28.68 22.99
C GLU A 334 -13.55 -27.81 22.07
N ARG A 335 -12.34 -27.45 22.48
CA ARG A 335 -11.41 -26.63 21.67
C ARG A 335 -10.96 -27.38 20.43
N LEU A 336 -10.70 -28.69 20.54
CA LEU A 336 -10.34 -29.55 19.42
C LEU A 336 -11.49 -29.67 18.41
N ALA A 337 -12.71 -29.94 18.89
CA ALA A 337 -13.91 -30.00 18.05
C ALA A 337 -14.18 -28.66 17.33
N SER A 338 -14.05 -27.54 18.05
CA SER A 338 -14.17 -26.20 17.44
C SER A 338 -13.07 -25.94 16.40
N ALA A 339 -11.82 -26.40 16.63
CA ALA A 339 -10.75 -26.26 15.65
C ALA A 339 -10.97 -27.10 14.38
N MET A 340 -11.57 -28.29 14.51
CA MET A 340 -12.02 -29.08 13.36
C MET A 340 -13.14 -28.37 12.59
N GLU A 341 -14.15 -27.83 13.28
CA GLU A 341 -15.26 -27.12 12.64
C GLU A 341 -14.79 -25.85 11.91
N ASN A 342 -13.95 -25.04 12.57
CA ASN A 342 -13.33 -23.84 11.98
C ASN A 342 -12.51 -24.16 10.74
N ARG A 343 -11.86 -25.33 10.68
CA ARG A 343 -11.13 -25.77 9.50
C ARG A 343 -12.05 -26.15 8.35
N GLU A 344 -13.14 -26.87 8.58
CA GLU A 344 -14.10 -27.17 7.51
C GLU A 344 -14.79 -25.90 6.99
N ARG A 345 -15.12 -24.96 7.89
CA ARG A 345 -15.57 -23.60 7.52
C ARG A 345 -14.54 -22.90 6.62
N GLN A 346 -13.25 -22.91 6.98
CA GLN A 346 -12.18 -22.35 6.13
C GLN A 346 -12.01 -23.08 4.79
N LYS A 347 -12.14 -24.41 4.71
CA LYS A 347 -12.09 -25.12 3.42
C LYS A 347 -13.20 -24.64 2.49
N VAL A 348 -14.43 -24.54 3.00
CA VAL A 348 -15.60 -24.05 2.25
C VAL A 348 -15.41 -22.58 1.83
N GLU A 349 -14.86 -21.74 2.70
CA GLU A 349 -14.59 -20.32 2.40
C GLU A 349 -13.48 -20.13 1.35
N ARG A 350 -12.39 -20.90 1.43
CA ARG A 350 -11.31 -20.92 0.42
C ARG A 350 -11.85 -21.40 -0.93
N GLU A 351 -12.69 -22.44 -0.95
CA GLU A 351 -13.29 -22.94 -2.20
C GLU A 351 -14.27 -21.93 -2.81
N ARG A 352 -15.13 -21.30 -2.00
CA ARG A 352 -15.99 -20.19 -2.45
C ARG A 352 -15.17 -19.03 -3.01
N SER A 353 -14.06 -18.68 -2.36
CA SER A 353 -13.13 -17.64 -2.82
C SER A 353 -12.45 -18.01 -4.13
N ARG A 354 -12.05 -19.28 -4.31
CA ARG A 354 -11.49 -19.82 -5.55
C ARG A 354 -12.49 -19.76 -6.70
N ILE A 355 -13.73 -20.22 -6.48
CA ILE A 355 -14.82 -20.15 -7.47
C ILE A 355 -15.14 -18.68 -7.83
N HIS A 356 -15.18 -17.78 -6.84
CA HIS A 356 -15.40 -16.36 -7.08
C HIS A 356 -14.23 -15.73 -7.87
N ALA A 357 -12.98 -16.05 -7.55
CA ALA A 357 -11.80 -15.56 -8.27
C ALA A 357 -11.77 -16.06 -9.73
N GLN A 358 -12.04 -17.35 -9.96
CA GLN A 358 -12.19 -17.94 -11.30
C GLN A 358 -13.31 -17.25 -12.08
N ARG A 359 -14.47 -17.03 -11.46
CA ARG A 359 -15.57 -16.29 -12.07
C ARG A 359 -15.19 -14.84 -12.41
N ARG A 360 -14.52 -14.11 -11.51
CA ARG A 360 -14.04 -12.73 -11.77
C ARG A 360 -12.97 -12.68 -12.85
N ALA A 361 -12.16 -13.72 -13.00
CA ALA A 361 -11.21 -13.85 -14.11
C ALA A 361 -11.94 -14.06 -15.45
N ALA A 362 -12.90 -14.99 -15.51
CA ALA A 362 -13.71 -15.22 -16.70
C ALA A 362 -14.59 -14.01 -17.08
N GLU A 363 -15.15 -13.28 -16.10
CA GLU A 363 -15.86 -12.02 -16.33
C GLU A 363 -14.93 -10.96 -16.95
N ARG A 364 -13.70 -10.79 -16.42
CA ARG A 364 -12.69 -9.88 -17.01
C ARG A 364 -12.26 -10.30 -18.42
N GLU A 365 -12.13 -11.60 -18.68
CA GLU A 365 -11.78 -12.10 -20.01
C GLU A 365 -12.91 -11.83 -21.00
N ALA A 366 -14.16 -12.08 -20.62
CA ALA A 366 -15.34 -11.74 -21.43
C ALA A 366 -15.48 -10.23 -21.65
N GLU A 367 -15.25 -9.39 -20.63
CA GLU A 367 -15.19 -7.93 -20.74
C GLU A 367 -14.09 -7.47 -21.71
N SER A 368 -12.90 -8.11 -21.66
CA SER A 368 -11.77 -7.84 -22.56
C SER A 368 -12.06 -8.25 -24.01
N GLN A 369 -12.62 -9.45 -24.22
CA GLN A 369 -13.04 -9.93 -25.54
C GLN A 369 -14.17 -9.05 -26.12
N ALA A 370 -15.17 -8.68 -25.31
CA ALA A 370 -16.23 -7.76 -25.72
C ALA A 370 -15.70 -6.37 -26.07
N THR A 371 -14.75 -5.84 -25.29
CA THR A 371 -14.08 -4.56 -25.56
C THR A 371 -13.26 -4.62 -26.85
N THR A 372 -12.52 -5.71 -27.07
CA THR A 372 -11.76 -5.96 -28.31
C THR A 372 -12.68 -6.04 -29.53
N ASN A 373 -13.79 -6.78 -29.43
CA ASN A 373 -14.79 -6.89 -30.49
C ASN A 373 -15.50 -5.55 -30.77
N ALA A 374 -15.74 -4.73 -29.74
CA ALA A 374 -16.29 -3.39 -29.90
C ALA A 374 -15.28 -2.42 -30.57
N ILE A 375 -13.99 -2.51 -30.24
CA ILE A 375 -12.92 -1.75 -30.90
C ILE A 375 -12.78 -2.16 -32.37
N LEU A 376 -12.75 -3.46 -32.67
CA LEU A 376 -12.68 -3.98 -34.05
C LEU A 376 -13.90 -3.59 -34.88
N SER A 377 -15.09 -3.66 -34.28
CA SER A 377 -16.35 -3.24 -34.92
C SER A 377 -16.40 -1.72 -35.14
N GLY A 378 -15.91 -0.94 -34.18
CA GLY A 378 -15.70 0.50 -34.30
C GLY A 378 -14.78 0.86 -35.46
N LEU A 379 -13.60 0.23 -35.52
CA LEU A 379 -12.64 0.38 -36.63
C LEU A 379 -13.25 0.01 -37.99
N ALA A 380 -13.96 -1.12 -38.08
CA ALA A 380 -14.62 -1.54 -39.31
C ALA A 380 -15.69 -0.53 -39.78
N SER A 381 -16.51 -0.02 -38.86
CA SER A 381 -17.51 1.01 -39.17
C SER A 381 -16.88 2.34 -39.58
N GLY A 382 -15.78 2.74 -38.93
CA GLY A 382 -14.99 3.92 -39.29
C GLY A 382 -14.39 3.82 -40.70
N PHE A 383 -13.83 2.67 -41.06
CA PHE A 383 -13.34 2.41 -42.43
C PHE A 383 -14.46 2.49 -43.47
N GLN A 384 -15.63 1.91 -43.20
CA GLN A 384 -16.78 2.00 -44.10
C GLN A 384 -17.28 3.44 -44.25
N GLN A 385 -17.38 4.20 -43.15
CA GLN A 385 -17.85 5.58 -43.16
C GLN A 385 -16.85 6.52 -43.85
N ALA A 386 -15.53 6.33 -43.65
CA ALA A 386 -14.49 7.07 -44.36
C ALA A 386 -14.55 6.80 -45.88
N ASN A 387 -14.72 5.53 -46.29
CA ASN A 387 -14.83 5.17 -47.69
C ASN A 387 -16.09 5.78 -48.36
N GLN A 388 -17.24 5.75 -47.66
CA GLN A 388 -18.46 6.44 -48.12
C GLN A 388 -18.28 7.97 -48.20
N SER A 389 -17.53 8.57 -47.27
CA SER A 389 -17.22 10.01 -47.29
C SER A 389 -16.39 10.38 -48.53
N ASN A 390 -15.33 9.62 -48.81
CA ASN A 390 -14.49 9.82 -50.00
C ASN A 390 -15.28 9.66 -51.29
N LEU A 391 -16.17 8.66 -51.38
CA LEU A 391 -17.07 8.47 -52.52
C LEU A 391 -18.04 9.64 -52.71
N ARG A 392 -18.62 10.18 -51.63
CA ARG A 392 -19.49 11.37 -51.68
C ARG A 392 -18.74 12.62 -52.12
N MET A 393 -17.54 12.85 -51.61
CA MET A 393 -16.71 14.00 -51.99
C MET A 393 -16.29 13.92 -53.47
N ALA A 394 -15.96 12.71 -53.97
CA ALA A 394 -15.68 12.47 -55.38
C ALA A 394 -16.91 12.66 -56.29
N GLN A 395 -18.13 12.35 -55.82
CA GLN A 395 -19.38 12.67 -56.52
C GLN A 395 -19.63 14.18 -56.55
N GLN A 396 -19.54 14.86 -55.40
CA GLN A 396 -19.74 16.32 -55.30
C GLN A 396 -18.79 17.12 -56.19
N SER A 397 -17.53 16.70 -56.32
CA SER A 397 -16.58 17.33 -57.26
C SER A 397 -17.07 17.26 -58.72
N ARG A 398 -17.53 16.08 -59.16
CA ARG A 398 -18.05 15.87 -60.53
C ARG A 398 -19.36 16.63 -60.78
N ASP A 399 -20.23 16.72 -59.79
CA ASP A 399 -21.49 17.46 -59.91
C ASP A 399 -21.27 18.98 -59.88
N PHE A 400 -20.25 19.46 -59.15
CA PHE A 400 -19.81 20.85 -59.22
C PHE A 400 -19.21 21.20 -60.59
N GLU A 401 -18.36 20.34 -61.16
CA GLU A 401 -17.84 20.51 -62.54
C GLU A 401 -18.98 20.57 -63.58
N ARG A 402 -20.03 19.75 -63.43
CA ARG A 402 -21.22 19.76 -64.29
C ARG A 402 -22.01 21.06 -64.16
N ASP A 403 -22.32 21.48 -62.93
CA ASP A 403 -23.06 22.71 -62.63
C ASP A 403 -22.31 23.96 -63.11
N LEU A 404 -20.99 24.02 -62.92
CA LEU A 404 -20.14 25.11 -63.42
C LEU A 404 -20.16 25.19 -64.96
N ASN A 405 -20.04 24.05 -65.64
CA ASN A 405 -20.15 23.97 -67.10
C ASN A 405 -21.56 24.31 -67.61
N GLN A 406 -22.63 23.95 -66.89
CA GLN A 406 -24.00 24.36 -67.22
C GLN A 406 -24.19 25.86 -67.03
N LYS A 407 -23.69 26.44 -65.94
CA LYS A 407 -23.77 27.89 -65.66
C LYS A 407 -23.02 28.72 -66.68
N LEU A 408 -21.84 28.28 -67.13
CA LEU A 408 -21.12 28.95 -68.23
C LEU A 408 -21.95 28.98 -69.52
N ARG A 409 -22.55 27.84 -69.92
CA ARG A 409 -23.45 27.79 -71.08
C ARG A 409 -24.72 28.64 -70.90
N GLN A 410 -25.30 28.67 -69.69
CA GLN A 410 -26.46 29.51 -69.38
C GLN A 410 -26.13 31.00 -69.41
N ILE A 411 -24.94 31.41 -68.97
CA ILE A 411 -24.47 32.81 -69.05
C ILE A 411 -24.26 33.22 -70.51
N GLU A 412 -23.67 32.35 -71.33
CA GLU A 412 -23.48 32.59 -72.77
C GLU A 412 -24.82 32.67 -73.52
N GLN A 413 -25.76 31.78 -73.21
CA GLN A 413 -27.13 31.83 -73.71
C GLN A 413 -27.87 33.10 -73.23
N GLN A 414 -27.75 33.48 -71.96
CA GLN A 414 -28.32 34.73 -71.44
C GLN A 414 -27.73 35.98 -72.09
N LYS A 415 -26.46 35.95 -72.51
CA LYS A 415 -25.85 37.06 -73.25
C LYS A 415 -26.48 37.18 -74.63
N GLN A 416 -26.45 36.10 -75.41
CA GLN A 416 -27.10 36.06 -76.73
C GLN A 416 -28.60 36.39 -76.66
N GLN A 417 -29.29 35.97 -75.60
CA GLN A 417 -30.70 36.26 -75.40
C GLN A 417 -30.93 37.72 -74.98
N ARG A 418 -30.08 38.33 -74.15
CA ARG A 418 -30.16 39.78 -73.87
C ARG A 418 -29.88 40.62 -75.11
N ASP A 419 -28.92 40.23 -75.93
CA ASP A 419 -28.62 40.91 -77.21
C ASP A 419 -29.84 40.83 -78.17
N ARG A 420 -30.52 39.68 -78.22
CA ARG A 420 -31.78 39.50 -78.98
C ARG A 420 -32.98 40.21 -78.35
N GLU A 421 -33.08 40.25 -77.03
CA GLU A 421 -34.18 40.91 -76.32
C GLU A 421 -34.05 42.44 -76.37
N ALA A 422 -32.83 42.99 -76.42
CA ALA A 422 -32.62 44.41 -76.70
C ALA A 422 -33.17 44.81 -78.08
N ALA A 423 -32.90 44.01 -79.12
CA ALA A 423 -33.48 44.20 -80.45
C ALA A 423 -35.01 44.01 -80.44
N ALA A 424 -35.49 42.88 -79.92
CA ALA A 424 -36.92 42.56 -79.88
C ALA A 424 -37.74 43.48 -78.96
N HIS A 425 -37.12 44.20 -78.01
CA HIS A 425 -37.79 45.22 -77.21
C HIS A 425 -38.10 46.47 -78.03
N ALA A 426 -37.21 46.87 -78.95
CA ALA A 426 -37.51 47.94 -79.91
C ALA A 426 -38.71 47.56 -80.80
N ASP A 427 -38.71 46.33 -81.32
CA ASP A 427 -39.83 45.79 -82.12
C ASP A 427 -41.13 45.67 -81.31
N ARG A 428 -41.06 45.24 -80.04
CA ARG A 428 -42.25 45.13 -79.17
C ARG A 428 -42.86 46.47 -78.81
N ILE A 429 -42.09 47.56 -78.71
CA ILE A 429 -42.69 48.91 -78.54
C ILE A 429 -43.53 49.27 -79.77
N MET A 430 -43.11 48.89 -80.97
CA MET A 430 -43.91 49.08 -82.20
C MET A 430 -45.13 48.14 -82.23
N ALA A 431 -44.96 46.86 -81.88
CA ALA A 431 -46.02 45.84 -81.99
C ALA A 431 -47.06 45.87 -80.86
N ALA A 432 -46.72 46.32 -79.65
CA ALA A 432 -47.63 46.33 -78.50
C ALA A 432 -48.85 47.26 -78.72
N ASN A 433 -48.68 48.34 -79.48
CA ASN A 433 -49.76 49.23 -79.89
C ASN A 433 -50.81 48.53 -80.78
N ALA A 434 -50.45 47.46 -81.47
CA ALA A 434 -51.35 46.72 -82.37
C ALA A 434 -52.06 45.53 -81.70
N ALA A 435 -51.43 44.87 -80.72
CA ALA A 435 -51.85 43.56 -80.20
C ALA A 435 -52.89 43.61 -79.06
N ALA A 436 -53.18 44.78 -78.48
CA ALA A 436 -54.10 44.91 -77.34
C ALA A 436 -55.57 44.54 -77.63
N ALA A 437 -55.94 44.29 -78.89
CA ALA A 437 -57.32 44.21 -79.35
C ALA A 437 -58.01 42.83 -79.18
N GLN A 438 -57.28 41.71 -79.05
CA GLN A 438 -57.83 40.37 -79.38
C GLN A 438 -57.77 39.29 -78.28
N ALA A 439 -57.21 39.57 -77.10
CA ALA A 439 -57.05 38.58 -76.04
C ALA A 439 -58.33 38.35 -75.19
N ARG A 440 -59.37 37.71 -75.76
CA ARG A 440 -60.57 37.26 -75.01
C ARG A 440 -61.13 35.91 -75.51
N ALA A 441 -60.83 34.85 -74.73
CA ALA A 441 -61.53 33.55 -74.57
C ALA A 441 -60.83 32.27 -75.07
N ALA A 442 -60.51 31.36 -74.13
CA ALA A 442 -60.43 29.90 -74.31
C ALA A 442 -60.33 29.16 -72.94
N ALA A 443 -61.17 28.14 -72.71
CA ALA A 443 -61.18 27.20 -71.56
C ALA A 443 -62.21 26.06 -71.85
N ALA A 444 -62.13 24.79 -71.41
CA ALA A 444 -61.10 23.96 -70.75
C ALA A 444 -61.58 22.45 -70.75
N ALA A 445 -61.06 21.59 -69.85
CA ALA A 445 -61.74 20.39 -69.26
C ALA A 445 -61.45 18.92 -69.83
N PRO A 446 -61.92 17.78 -69.20
CA PRO A 446 -61.01 16.67 -68.77
C PRO A 446 -61.58 15.17 -68.69
N SER A 447 -60.97 14.28 -67.86
CA SER A 447 -61.59 13.09 -67.12
C SER A 447 -61.69 11.69 -67.82
N SER A 448 -61.92 10.49 -67.19
CA SER A 448 -61.82 10.00 -65.77
C SER A 448 -61.54 8.44 -65.49
N PRO A 449 -62.42 7.50 -64.99
CA PRO A 449 -62.01 6.52 -63.91
C PRO A 449 -62.59 5.03 -63.87
N GLN A 450 -62.34 4.27 -62.75
CA GLN A 450 -63.11 3.10 -62.15
C GLN A 450 -62.94 1.64 -62.73
N ARG A 451 -63.32 0.46 -62.13
CA ARG A 451 -63.98 0.01 -60.84
C ARG A 451 -63.88 -1.54 -60.48
N THR A 452 -63.61 -1.93 -59.21
CA THR A 452 -64.18 -3.07 -58.35
C THR A 452 -64.37 -4.55 -58.89
N VAL A 453 -64.92 -5.62 -58.23
CA VAL A 453 -65.62 -5.98 -56.93
C VAL A 453 -65.54 -7.51 -56.54
N ALA A 454 -65.82 -7.88 -55.25
CA ALA A 454 -66.57 -9.09 -54.74
C ALA A 454 -66.04 -10.57 -54.91
N ALA A 455 -66.57 -11.67 -54.30
CA ALA A 455 -67.22 -12.01 -52.98
C ALA A 455 -67.48 -13.56 -52.87
N ALA A 456 -68.35 -14.09 -51.98
CA ALA A 456 -68.02 -14.66 -50.63
C ALA A 456 -69.12 -15.66 -50.09
N SER A 457 -68.80 -16.74 -49.33
CA SER A 457 -69.78 -17.63 -48.60
C SER A 457 -69.15 -18.65 -47.59
N THR A 458 -69.96 -19.52 -46.94
CA THR A 458 -69.83 -19.86 -45.49
C THR A 458 -70.36 -21.24 -44.99
N SER A 459 -70.12 -21.49 -43.69
CA SER A 459 -70.91 -22.29 -42.71
C SER A 459 -70.93 -23.83 -42.77
N ALA A 460 -69.98 -24.45 -42.05
CA ALA A 460 -70.09 -25.80 -41.49
C ALA A 460 -69.39 -25.94 -40.10
N GLN A 461 -69.13 -24.81 -39.42
CA GLN A 461 -67.98 -24.68 -38.50
C GLN A 461 -68.34 -24.62 -36.99
N GLU A 462 -69.63 -24.56 -36.63
CA GLU A 462 -70.08 -24.10 -35.30
C GLU A 462 -69.77 -25.06 -34.15
N THR A 463 -69.91 -26.37 -34.36
CA THR A 463 -69.80 -27.38 -33.29
C THR A 463 -68.34 -27.62 -32.91
N GLN A 464 -67.44 -27.64 -33.90
CA GLN A 464 -66.00 -27.83 -33.69
C GLN A 464 -65.41 -26.64 -32.92
N ARG A 465 -65.86 -25.41 -33.22
CA ARG A 465 -65.47 -24.17 -32.51
C ARG A 465 -65.66 -24.24 -30.99
N ARG A 466 -66.59 -25.04 -30.43
CA ARG A 466 -66.83 -25.05 -28.96
C ARG A 466 -65.81 -25.87 -28.17
N GLN A 467 -65.43 -27.06 -28.63
CA GLN A 467 -64.30 -27.79 -28.02
C GLN A 467 -62.96 -27.11 -28.33
N GLU A 468 -62.84 -26.57 -29.54
CA GLU A 468 -61.66 -25.80 -29.94
C GLU A 468 -61.52 -24.50 -29.13
N ALA A 469 -62.61 -23.82 -28.76
CA ALA A 469 -62.58 -22.64 -27.88
C ALA A 469 -62.04 -22.97 -26.48
N GLY A 470 -62.46 -24.09 -25.87
CA GLY A 470 -61.93 -24.51 -24.56
C GLY A 470 -60.41 -24.74 -24.60
N ARG A 471 -59.91 -25.43 -25.65
CA ARG A 471 -58.47 -25.57 -25.89
C ARG A 471 -57.79 -24.22 -26.12
N LYS A 472 -58.33 -23.39 -27.01
CA LYS A 472 -57.81 -22.04 -27.32
C LYS A 472 -57.78 -21.14 -26.09
N GLN A 473 -58.69 -21.28 -25.13
CA GLN A 473 -58.73 -20.44 -23.93
C GLN A 473 -57.66 -20.82 -22.91
N GLU A 474 -57.38 -22.12 -22.70
CA GLU A 474 -56.23 -22.55 -21.88
C GLU A 474 -54.89 -22.32 -22.60
N GLU A 475 -54.84 -22.51 -23.92
CA GLU A 475 -53.67 -22.19 -24.74
C GLU A 475 -53.38 -20.69 -24.75
N GLN A 476 -54.40 -19.83 -24.81
CA GLN A 476 -54.29 -18.38 -24.61
C GLN A 476 -53.76 -18.05 -23.21
N ARG A 477 -54.30 -18.67 -22.15
CA ARG A 477 -53.81 -18.46 -20.78
C ARG A 477 -52.31 -18.78 -20.67
N LYS A 478 -51.88 -19.94 -21.18
CA LYS A 478 -50.45 -20.34 -21.18
C LYS A 478 -49.61 -19.44 -22.08
N ALA A 479 -50.12 -18.98 -23.21
CA ALA A 479 -49.42 -18.03 -24.08
C ALA A 479 -49.34 -16.61 -23.47
N GLU A 480 -50.27 -16.22 -22.60
CA GLU A 480 -50.26 -14.94 -21.88
C GLU A 480 -49.36 -14.98 -20.64
N GLU A 481 -49.37 -16.09 -19.91
CA GLU A 481 -48.42 -16.39 -18.84
C GLU A 481 -46.97 -16.49 -19.38
N ALA A 482 -46.78 -17.11 -20.56
CA ALA A 482 -45.49 -17.11 -21.25
C ALA A 482 -45.06 -15.70 -21.72
N ARG A 483 -45.97 -14.92 -22.33
CA ARG A 483 -45.68 -13.53 -22.78
C ARG A 483 -45.34 -12.60 -21.60
N THR A 484 -46.01 -12.74 -20.46
CA THR A 484 -45.71 -11.95 -19.26
C THR A 484 -44.40 -12.38 -18.59
N ALA A 485 -44.11 -13.69 -18.53
CA ALA A 485 -42.81 -14.20 -18.09
C ALA A 485 -41.65 -13.74 -19.00
N GLU A 486 -41.86 -13.71 -20.32
CA GLU A 486 -40.88 -13.23 -21.29
C GLU A 486 -40.68 -11.71 -21.22
N GLN A 487 -41.76 -10.91 -21.07
CA GLN A 487 -41.64 -9.48 -20.79
C GLN A 487 -40.88 -9.22 -19.47
N ALA A 488 -41.14 -10.00 -18.42
CA ALA A 488 -40.41 -9.89 -17.16
C ALA A 488 -38.93 -10.30 -17.29
N ARG A 489 -38.60 -11.26 -18.16
CA ARG A 489 -37.21 -11.60 -18.51
C ARG A 489 -36.53 -10.44 -19.24
N LEU A 490 -37.14 -9.94 -20.31
CA LEU A 490 -36.62 -8.83 -21.13
C LEU A 490 -36.46 -7.53 -20.32
N ALA A 491 -37.36 -7.26 -19.37
CA ALA A 491 -37.24 -6.11 -18.47
C ALA A 491 -36.03 -6.24 -17.52
N ARG A 492 -35.83 -7.42 -16.92
CA ARG A 492 -34.66 -7.71 -16.06
C ARG A 492 -33.35 -7.73 -16.84
N GLU A 493 -33.39 -8.15 -18.10
CA GLU A 493 -32.24 -8.16 -19.01
C GLU A 493 -31.81 -6.75 -19.37
N LYS A 494 -32.75 -5.88 -19.78
CA LYS A 494 -32.49 -4.45 -20.01
C LYS A 494 -31.99 -3.72 -18.76
N GLN A 495 -32.55 -4.01 -17.58
CA GLN A 495 -32.04 -3.44 -16.33
C GLN A 495 -30.58 -3.82 -16.05
N ARG A 496 -30.18 -5.07 -16.34
CA ARG A 496 -28.79 -5.51 -16.20
C ARG A 496 -27.87 -4.87 -17.24
N GLU A 497 -28.33 -4.71 -18.48
CA GLU A 497 -27.58 -4.03 -19.54
C GLU A 497 -27.34 -2.55 -19.19
N GLU A 498 -28.37 -1.84 -18.72
CA GLU A 498 -28.29 -0.44 -18.29
C GLU A 498 -27.42 -0.26 -17.04
N GLU A 499 -27.53 -1.15 -16.05
CA GLU A 499 -26.66 -1.17 -14.87
C GLU A 499 -25.19 -1.42 -15.24
N THR A 500 -24.93 -2.35 -16.17
CA THR A 500 -23.59 -2.67 -16.66
C THR A 500 -22.99 -1.51 -17.44
N ARG A 501 -23.77 -0.88 -18.32
CA ARG A 501 -23.37 0.34 -19.05
C ARG A 501 -23.03 1.46 -18.08
N ARG A 502 -23.88 1.73 -17.08
CA ARG A 502 -23.64 2.76 -16.05
C ARG A 502 -22.38 2.49 -15.23
N LYS A 503 -22.10 1.22 -14.89
CA LYS A 503 -20.85 0.81 -14.22
C LYS A 503 -19.62 1.02 -15.11
N ALA A 504 -19.69 0.65 -16.38
CA ALA A 504 -18.60 0.86 -17.34
C ALA A 504 -18.31 2.35 -17.58
N GLU A 505 -19.35 3.19 -17.65
CA GLU A 505 -19.22 4.64 -17.84
C GLU A 505 -18.60 5.33 -16.61
N LEU A 506 -19.02 4.95 -15.39
CA LEU A 506 -18.38 5.41 -14.15
C LEU A 506 -16.91 4.96 -14.05
N ALA A 507 -16.60 3.71 -14.45
CA ALA A 507 -15.23 3.21 -14.45
C ALA A 507 -14.30 3.99 -15.40
N ARG A 508 -14.81 4.36 -16.59
CA ARG A 508 -14.08 5.23 -17.54
C ARG A 508 -13.83 6.62 -16.95
N GLN A 509 -14.87 7.27 -16.42
CA GLN A 509 -14.73 8.59 -15.79
C GLN A 509 -13.72 8.58 -14.63
N GLU A 510 -13.69 7.53 -13.82
CA GLU A 510 -12.69 7.42 -12.75
C GLU A 510 -11.27 7.15 -13.29
N GLN A 511 -11.12 6.32 -14.33
CA GLN A 511 -9.84 6.09 -14.99
C GLN A 511 -9.28 7.37 -15.63
N GLU A 512 -10.12 8.14 -16.31
CA GLU A 512 -9.78 9.45 -16.86
C GLU A 512 -9.35 10.42 -15.75
N ARG A 513 -10.12 10.52 -14.65
CA ARG A 513 -9.77 11.38 -13.51
C ARG A 513 -8.46 10.98 -12.83
N ARG A 514 -8.18 9.67 -12.69
CA ARG A 514 -6.90 9.15 -12.16
C ARG A 514 -5.73 9.48 -13.10
N THR A 515 -5.94 9.34 -14.41
CA THR A 515 -4.92 9.65 -15.43
C THR A 515 -4.58 11.15 -15.44
N GLN A 516 -5.59 12.02 -15.41
CA GLN A 516 -5.39 13.47 -15.34
C GLN A 516 -4.65 13.86 -14.05
N ALA A 517 -5.06 13.34 -12.89
CA ALA A 517 -4.40 13.62 -11.62
C ALA A 517 -2.93 13.16 -11.58
N LEU A 518 -2.58 12.07 -12.28
CA LEU A 518 -1.19 11.63 -12.44
C LEU A 518 -0.38 12.60 -13.31
N LEU A 519 -0.94 13.03 -14.45
CA LEU A 519 -0.28 14.01 -15.34
C LEU A 519 -0.06 15.36 -14.64
N ASP A 520 -1.06 15.86 -13.91
CA ASP A 520 -0.95 17.10 -13.14
C ASP A 520 0.09 16.99 -12.01
N HIS A 521 0.16 15.84 -11.33
CA HIS A 521 1.16 15.56 -10.30
C HIS A 521 2.59 15.51 -10.89
N LEU A 522 2.82 14.79 -11.99
CA LEU A 522 4.12 14.75 -12.67
C LEU A 522 4.55 16.14 -13.18
N ALA A 523 3.59 16.92 -13.71
CA ALA A 523 3.83 18.30 -14.12
C ALA A 523 4.10 19.27 -12.94
N ALA A 524 3.61 18.96 -11.73
CA ALA A 524 3.94 19.69 -10.51
C ALA A 524 5.32 19.28 -9.96
N GLU A 525 5.63 17.99 -9.88
CA GLU A 525 6.95 17.45 -9.52
C GLU A 525 8.06 18.05 -10.40
N ARG A 526 7.88 18.07 -11.73
CA ARG A 526 8.82 18.71 -12.66
C ARG A 526 9.10 20.19 -12.35
N ARG A 527 8.09 20.92 -11.85
CA ARG A 527 8.23 22.35 -11.47
C ARG A 527 8.82 22.53 -10.07
N ALA A 528 8.66 21.56 -9.18
CA ALA A 528 9.11 21.60 -7.80
C ALA A 528 10.57 21.14 -7.62
N ILE A 529 10.96 20.04 -8.27
CA ILE A 529 12.28 19.41 -8.12
C ILE A 529 13.41 20.39 -8.49
N ARG A 530 14.47 20.43 -7.68
CA ARG A 530 15.68 21.22 -7.95
C ARG A 530 16.89 20.30 -7.95
N LEU A 531 17.63 20.36 -9.05
CA LEU A 531 18.85 19.58 -9.28
C LEU A 531 20.07 20.50 -9.30
N GLN A 532 21.22 19.94 -8.97
CA GLN A 532 22.53 20.58 -9.08
C GLN A 532 23.58 19.50 -9.41
N ALA A 533 24.66 19.87 -10.07
CA ALA A 533 25.79 18.96 -10.23
C ALA A 533 26.68 18.99 -8.97
N ALA A 534 27.25 17.84 -8.62
CA ALA A 534 28.12 17.66 -7.47
C ALA A 534 29.19 16.60 -7.77
N GLN A 535 30.34 16.69 -7.08
CA GLN A 535 31.34 15.60 -7.09
C GLN A 535 31.01 14.65 -5.95
N CYS A 536 30.76 13.37 -6.26
CA CYS A 536 30.37 12.38 -5.26
C CYS A 536 31.55 11.45 -4.90
N PRO A 537 32.11 11.52 -3.67
CA PRO A 537 33.28 10.74 -3.28
C PRO A 537 33.08 9.21 -3.43
N ALA A 538 31.87 8.73 -3.13
CA ALA A 538 31.50 7.32 -3.27
C ALA A 538 31.51 6.81 -4.73
N LYS A 539 31.48 7.71 -5.72
CA LYS A 539 31.63 7.40 -7.15
C LYS A 539 33.01 7.82 -7.69
N GLY A 540 34.05 7.74 -6.85
CA GLY A 540 35.43 8.06 -7.22
C GLY A 540 35.66 9.54 -7.57
N GLY A 541 34.80 10.44 -7.09
CA GLY A 541 34.88 11.88 -7.39
C GLY A 541 34.35 12.29 -8.78
N LEU A 542 33.70 11.37 -9.50
CA LEU A 542 33.03 11.70 -10.76
C LEU A 542 31.94 12.77 -10.57
N PRO A 543 31.68 13.60 -11.61
CA PRO A 543 30.59 14.56 -11.58
C PRO A 543 29.24 13.84 -11.79
N SER A 544 28.37 13.92 -10.79
CA SER A 544 27.00 13.40 -10.82
C SER A 544 26.01 14.55 -10.58
N VAL A 545 24.75 14.34 -10.94
CA VAL A 545 23.63 15.23 -10.62
C VAL A 545 22.90 14.69 -9.40
N ILE A 546 22.67 15.55 -8.42
CA ILE A 546 21.89 15.30 -7.21
C ILE A 546 20.80 16.37 -7.07
N GLY A 547 19.84 16.18 -6.17
CA GLY A 547 18.83 17.20 -5.92
C GLY A 547 17.84 16.88 -4.82
N ILE A 548 16.92 17.83 -4.62
CA ILE A 548 15.85 17.75 -3.63
C ILE A 548 14.50 17.60 -4.33
N ARG A 549 13.62 16.74 -3.80
CA ARG A 549 12.21 16.61 -4.19
C ARG A 549 11.32 17.24 -3.12
N PRO A 550 10.77 18.45 -3.33
CA PRO A 550 9.80 19.03 -2.40
C PRO A 550 8.54 18.17 -2.30
N GLY A 551 7.86 18.18 -1.15
CA GLY A 551 6.65 17.40 -0.90
C GLY A 551 5.43 17.90 -1.67
N VAL A 552 5.36 17.63 -2.98
CA VAL A 552 4.17 17.90 -3.81
C VAL A 552 2.97 17.13 -3.27
N GLN A 553 1.85 17.83 -3.06
CA GLN A 553 0.59 17.23 -2.60
C GLN A 553 -0.54 17.47 -3.61
N PRO A 554 -1.47 16.50 -3.78
CA PRO A 554 -1.41 15.14 -3.23
C PRO A 554 -0.28 14.31 -3.86
N LYS A 555 0.25 13.34 -3.12
CA LYS A 555 1.17 12.34 -3.68
C LYS A 555 0.36 11.35 -4.53
N VAL A 556 0.61 11.32 -5.83
CA VAL A 556 -0.05 10.38 -6.77
C VAL A 556 0.92 9.31 -7.27
N ALA A 557 2.22 9.62 -7.36
CA ALA A 557 3.27 8.67 -7.71
C ALA A 557 4.36 8.62 -6.62
N ASN A 558 4.59 7.42 -6.07
CA ASN A 558 5.67 7.18 -5.11
C ASN A 558 7.03 7.18 -5.84
N CYS A 559 7.22 6.23 -6.76
CA CYS A 559 8.42 6.09 -7.58
C CYS A 559 8.33 6.97 -8.85
N ILE A 560 9.32 7.83 -9.06
CA ILE A 560 9.48 8.64 -10.28
C ILE A 560 10.89 8.50 -10.85
N THR A 561 11.01 8.64 -12.16
CA THR A 561 12.28 8.83 -12.87
C THR A 561 12.37 10.28 -13.34
N VAL A 562 13.45 10.97 -12.97
CA VAL A 562 13.68 12.38 -13.26
C VAL A 562 14.68 12.51 -14.39
N HIS A 563 14.26 13.09 -15.51
CA HIS A 563 15.09 13.34 -16.68
C HIS A 563 15.59 14.79 -16.64
N PHE A 564 16.86 15.00 -16.95
CA PHE A 564 17.52 16.31 -16.79
C PHE A 564 18.45 16.65 -17.94
N GLU A 565 18.81 17.93 -18.04
CA GLU A 565 19.90 18.46 -18.86
C GLU A 565 20.86 19.24 -17.94
N ALA A 566 22.17 18.96 -18.03
CA ALA A 566 23.22 19.68 -17.35
C ALA A 566 24.11 20.41 -18.37
N ARG A 567 24.23 21.73 -18.24
CA ARG A 567 24.92 22.61 -19.20
C ARG A 567 25.76 23.67 -18.49
N CYS A 568 26.78 24.22 -19.15
CA CYS A 568 27.49 25.37 -18.61
C CYS A 568 26.69 26.67 -18.84
N PRO A 569 26.89 27.74 -18.03
CA PRO A 569 26.07 28.95 -18.11
C PRO A 569 26.07 29.65 -19.48
N ALA A 570 27.14 29.50 -20.27
CA ALA A 570 27.26 30.04 -21.62
C ALA A 570 26.60 29.18 -22.71
N ASP A 571 26.29 27.91 -22.43
CA ASP A 571 25.65 26.99 -23.36
C ASP A 571 24.15 27.28 -23.46
N ARG A 572 23.56 27.07 -24.64
CA ARG A 572 22.11 27.25 -24.83
C ARG A 572 21.34 26.05 -24.24
N PRO A 573 20.11 26.25 -23.73
CA PRO A 573 19.22 25.14 -23.42
C PRO A 573 19.03 24.23 -24.64
N GLY A 574 19.07 22.92 -24.44
CA GLY A 574 19.05 21.92 -25.51
C GLY A 574 20.43 21.56 -26.08
N THR A 575 21.53 22.13 -25.56
CA THR A 575 22.91 21.72 -25.95
C THR A 575 23.74 21.14 -24.80
N GLY A 576 23.15 20.96 -23.61
CA GLY A 576 23.79 20.29 -22.47
C GLY A 576 23.83 18.76 -22.57
N MET A 577 24.43 18.14 -21.55
CA MET A 577 24.43 16.69 -21.38
C MET A 577 23.12 16.25 -20.72
N THR A 578 22.36 15.38 -21.38
CA THR A 578 21.13 14.80 -20.82
C THR A 578 21.41 13.54 -20.00
N GLY A 579 20.55 13.28 -19.02
CA GLY A 579 20.61 12.09 -18.16
C GLY A 579 19.30 11.82 -17.43
N SER A 580 19.29 10.76 -16.63
CA SER A 580 18.13 10.37 -15.80
C SER A 580 18.56 9.91 -14.41
N ILE A 581 17.69 10.16 -13.42
CA ILE A 581 17.80 9.61 -12.06
C ILE A 581 16.60 8.70 -11.84
N TRP A 582 16.86 7.40 -11.64
CA TRP A 582 15.85 6.37 -11.45
C TRP A 582 15.43 6.26 -9.98
N ALA A 583 14.16 5.94 -9.73
CA ALA A 583 13.60 5.77 -8.38
C ALA A 583 13.90 6.94 -7.41
N TYR A 584 13.79 8.17 -7.91
CA TYR A 584 14.23 9.39 -7.22
C TYR A 584 13.29 9.81 -6.08
N ASN A 585 13.81 9.78 -4.85
CA ASN A 585 13.13 10.27 -3.65
C ASN A 585 13.57 11.70 -3.28
N GLY A 586 14.74 12.13 -3.78
CA GLY A 586 15.23 13.51 -3.70
C GLY A 586 15.83 13.88 -2.35
N MET A 587 16.72 13.03 -1.81
CA MET A 587 17.39 13.23 -0.52
C MET A 587 18.49 14.32 -0.50
N GLY A 588 18.81 14.97 -1.63
CA GLY A 588 19.83 16.03 -1.70
C GLY A 588 21.28 15.56 -1.50
N ASN A 589 21.54 14.25 -1.57
CA ASN A 589 22.81 13.62 -1.22
C ASN A 589 23.33 12.70 -2.35
N CYS A 590 24.55 12.17 -2.18
CA CYS A 590 25.20 11.32 -3.16
C CYS A 590 24.73 9.85 -3.22
N THR A 591 23.62 9.48 -2.56
CA THR A 591 23.05 8.12 -2.70
C THR A 591 22.07 8.03 -3.87
N GLU A 592 21.46 9.15 -4.28
CA GLU A 592 20.55 9.23 -5.43
C GLU A 592 21.15 10.17 -6.48
N THR A 593 21.80 9.58 -7.48
CA THR A 593 22.65 10.30 -8.44
C THR A 593 22.30 9.96 -9.89
N GLY A 594 22.10 10.98 -10.71
CA GLY A 594 22.19 10.83 -12.16
C GLY A 594 23.65 10.96 -12.60
N ASP A 595 24.18 10.01 -13.34
CA ASP A 595 25.58 10.10 -13.79
C ASP A 595 25.70 10.88 -15.09
N LEU A 596 26.68 11.79 -15.15
CA LEU A 596 27.02 12.51 -16.37
C LEU A 596 27.99 11.65 -17.19
N PRO A 597 27.71 11.37 -18.48
CA PRO A 597 28.51 10.45 -19.27
C PRO A 597 29.93 10.97 -19.58
N ARG A 598 30.17 12.28 -19.38
CA ARG A 598 31.46 12.97 -19.55
C ARG A 598 31.54 14.14 -18.56
N LYS A 599 32.76 14.66 -18.33
CA LYS A 599 32.96 15.91 -17.56
C LYS A 599 32.47 17.11 -18.38
N LEU A 600 31.76 18.04 -17.73
CA LEU A 600 31.41 19.36 -18.29
C LEU A 600 32.66 20.24 -18.48
N ALA A 601 32.54 21.29 -19.31
CA ALA A 601 33.65 22.20 -19.63
C ALA A 601 33.93 23.23 -18.51
N CYS A 602 32.89 23.64 -17.78
CA CYS A 602 32.91 24.51 -16.61
C CYS A 602 33.17 23.72 -15.31
N ASP A 603 33.29 24.40 -14.17
CA ASP A 603 33.29 23.69 -12.89
C ASP A 603 31.90 23.08 -12.59
N VAL A 604 31.91 21.98 -11.83
CA VAL A 604 30.69 21.27 -11.41
C VAL A 604 29.76 22.18 -10.59
N ARG A 605 30.30 23.16 -9.86
CA ARG A 605 29.54 24.17 -9.08
C ARG A 605 28.94 25.28 -9.94
N GLU A 606 29.40 25.45 -11.17
CA GLU A 606 28.92 26.47 -12.13
C GLU A 606 27.87 25.89 -13.09
N ALA A 607 27.75 24.56 -13.16
CA ALA A 607 26.84 23.86 -14.04
C ALA A 607 25.36 24.13 -13.68
N VAL A 608 24.59 24.57 -14.67
CA VAL A 608 23.14 24.71 -14.59
C VAL A 608 22.51 23.36 -14.89
N VAL A 609 21.65 22.85 -14.01
CA VAL A 609 20.92 21.60 -14.21
C VAL A 609 19.43 21.84 -14.19
N GLU A 610 18.76 21.50 -15.30
CA GLU A 610 17.33 21.73 -15.53
C GLU A 610 16.58 20.39 -15.64
N VAL A 611 15.40 20.29 -15.03
CA VAL A 611 14.54 19.09 -15.13
C VAL A 611 13.74 19.16 -16.42
N THR A 612 14.08 18.30 -17.38
CA THR A 612 13.43 18.28 -18.70
C THR A 612 12.09 17.56 -18.65
N ASN A 613 12.03 16.42 -17.97
CA ASN A 613 10.82 15.60 -17.81
C ASN A 613 10.79 14.84 -16.47
N VAL A 614 9.61 14.45 -16.01
CA VAL A 614 9.43 13.53 -14.87
C VAL A 614 8.40 12.48 -15.28
N THR A 615 8.78 11.21 -15.21
CA THR A 615 7.91 10.06 -15.49
C THR A 615 7.70 9.24 -14.23
N THR A 616 6.70 8.37 -14.21
CA THR A 616 6.73 7.25 -13.26
C THR A 616 7.96 6.36 -13.55
N CYS A 617 8.33 5.54 -12.58
CA CYS A 617 9.15 4.36 -12.87
C CYS A 617 8.41 3.42 -13.84
N GLN A 618 9.17 2.58 -14.55
CA GLN A 618 8.70 1.53 -15.45
C GLN A 618 9.09 0.16 -14.88
#